data_AF-A0A7C0Z8X9-F1
#
_entry.id   AF-A0A7C0Z8X9-F1
#
_cell.length_a   1.000
_cell.length_b   1.000
_cell.length_c   1.000
_cell.angle_alpha   90.00
_cell.angle_beta   90.00
_cell.angle_gamma   90.00
#
_symmetry.space_group_name_H-M   'P 1'
#
loop_
_entity.id
_entity.type
_entity.pdbx_description
1 polymer ?
#
loop_
_entity_poly.entity_id
_entity_poly.type
_entity_poly.pdbx_seq_one_letter_code
_entity_poly.pdbx_strand_id
1 'polypeptide(L)'
;MTGDFIDELLGALARIAPLNHGYLKEILILSGWPEETQNLRYLAYNRQVLAHGGANLEFSAVAVINNRRAARWRLEGWRRTVSRLVFHPLWANSKPMDLFLIQLRSDAAMTDLMAASRRDFTLFGILRSEPLRPSAAVCEIRPVIGLPGLDREGLARVENFETHNRLRA
;
A
#
# COMPACT_ATOMS: atom_id res chain seq x y z
N MET A 1 12.86 -21.29 2.71
CA MET A 1 13.19 -20.02 2.00
C MET A 1 11.98 -19.07 1.87
N THR A 2 10.73 -19.53 1.94
CA THR A 2 9.54 -18.66 1.87
C THR A 2 9.15 -17.98 3.19
N GLY A 3 9.53 -18.54 4.34
CA GLY A 3 9.23 -17.98 5.67
C GLY A 3 9.89 -16.62 5.90
N ASP A 4 11.20 -16.54 5.67
CA ASP A 4 12.00 -15.33 5.92
C ASP A 4 11.49 -14.13 5.13
N PHE A 5 11.04 -14.33 3.89
CA PHE A 5 10.55 -13.26 3.05
C PHE A 5 9.20 -12.69 3.50
N ILE A 6 8.25 -13.56 3.91
CA ILE A 6 6.96 -13.09 4.46
C ILE A 6 7.21 -12.28 5.72
N ASP A 7 8.09 -12.77 6.58
CA ASP A 7 8.39 -12.10 7.85
C ASP A 7 9.08 -10.75 7.63
N GLU A 8 9.92 -10.61 6.60
CA GLU A 8 10.46 -9.31 6.16
C GLU A 8 9.39 -8.36 5.62
N LEU A 9 8.47 -8.83 4.77
CA LEU A 9 7.35 -8.04 4.25
C LEU A 9 6.46 -7.51 5.39
N LEU A 10 6.13 -8.38 6.34
CA LEU A 10 5.34 -8.01 7.51
C LEU A 10 6.14 -7.09 8.44
N GLY A 11 7.45 -7.32 8.58
CA GLY A 11 8.37 -6.44 9.30
C GLY A 11 8.36 -5.01 8.75
N ALA A 12 8.23 -4.83 7.43
CA ALA A 12 8.11 -3.50 6.82
C ALA A 12 6.85 -2.72 7.25
N LEU A 13 5.83 -3.41 7.79
CA LEU A 13 4.60 -2.79 8.31
C LEU A 13 4.68 -2.43 9.80
N ALA A 14 5.71 -2.89 10.52
CA ALA A 14 5.81 -2.70 11.97
C ALA A 14 5.81 -1.22 12.39
N ARG A 15 6.21 -0.31 11.48
CA ARG A 15 6.18 1.15 11.67
C ARG A 15 4.77 1.76 11.73
N ILE A 16 3.74 1.02 11.33
CA ILE A 16 2.39 1.56 11.12
C ILE A 16 1.57 1.44 12.39
N ALA A 17 1.46 0.23 12.91
CA ALA A 17 0.67 -0.12 14.07
C ALA A 17 1.09 -1.54 14.55
N PRO A 18 0.75 -1.95 15.78
CA PRO A 18 0.97 -3.31 16.26
C PRO A 18 -0.05 -4.29 15.63
N LEU A 19 0.10 -4.53 14.32
CA LEU A 19 -0.77 -5.41 13.54
C LEU A 19 -0.58 -6.88 13.95
N ASN A 20 -1.65 -7.68 13.82
CA ASN A 20 -1.55 -9.13 13.97
C ASN A 20 -0.85 -9.73 12.75
N HIS A 21 0.48 -9.87 12.84
CA HIS A 21 1.31 -10.44 11.77
C HIS A 21 0.99 -11.91 11.49
N GLY A 22 0.57 -12.69 12.50
CA GLY A 22 0.16 -14.09 12.31
C GLY A 22 -1.02 -14.21 11.36
N TYR A 23 -2.04 -13.36 11.56
CA TYR A 23 -3.20 -13.29 10.67
C TYR A 23 -2.82 -12.81 9.26
N LEU A 24 -1.98 -11.78 9.12
CA LEU A 24 -1.52 -11.33 7.80
C LEU A 24 -0.69 -12.39 7.07
N LYS A 25 0.14 -13.13 7.79
CA LYS A 25 0.94 -14.24 7.26
C LYS A 25 0.03 -15.31 6.66
N GLU A 26 -1.02 -15.71 7.37
CA GLU A 26 -2.01 -16.66 6.87
C GLU A 26 -2.69 -16.16 5.60
N ILE A 27 -3.11 -14.89 5.57
CA ILE A 27 -3.73 -14.29 4.38
C ILE A 27 -2.78 -14.27 3.18
N LEU A 28 -1.49 -13.97 3.39
CA LEU A 28 -0.49 -14.00 2.32
C LEU A 28 -0.26 -15.43 1.81
N ILE A 29 -0.23 -16.42 2.69
CA ILE A 29 -0.09 -17.84 2.33
C ILE A 29 -1.30 -18.30 1.50
N LEU A 30 -2.52 -18.02 1.97
CA LEU A 30 -3.76 -18.41 1.30
C LEU A 30 -3.95 -17.68 -0.03
N SER A 31 -3.69 -16.38 -0.05
CA SER A 31 -3.86 -15.58 -1.26
C SER A 31 -2.79 -15.90 -2.28
N GLY A 32 -1.59 -16.31 -1.87
CA GLY A 32 -0.47 -16.61 -2.76
C GLY A 32 0.21 -15.36 -3.34
N TRP A 33 1.15 -15.59 -4.25
CA TRP A 33 1.99 -14.55 -4.85
C TRP A 33 1.55 -14.21 -6.28
N PRO A 34 1.85 -13.00 -6.78
CA PRO A 34 1.75 -12.71 -8.21
C PRO A 34 2.66 -13.65 -9.00
N GLU A 35 2.15 -14.21 -10.08
CA GLU A 35 2.97 -14.94 -11.07
C GLU A 35 3.94 -13.98 -11.79
N GLU A 36 4.93 -14.53 -12.50
CA GLU A 36 5.95 -13.73 -13.22
C GLU A 36 5.37 -12.77 -14.26
N THR A 37 4.20 -13.09 -14.81
CA THR A 37 3.49 -12.27 -15.79
C THR A 37 2.55 -11.25 -15.14
N GLN A 38 2.22 -11.42 -13.86
CA GLN A 38 1.28 -10.60 -13.12
C GLN A 38 1.97 -9.41 -12.45
N ASN A 39 1.41 -8.21 -12.63
CA ASN A 39 1.94 -7.00 -11.97
C ASN A 39 1.62 -6.98 -10.47
N LEU A 40 0.46 -7.52 -10.09
CA LEU A 40 0.02 -7.61 -8.70
C LEU A 40 -0.98 -8.75 -8.54
N ARG A 41 -1.21 -9.14 -7.29
CA ARG A 41 -2.24 -10.09 -6.87
C ARG A 41 -3.01 -9.50 -5.71
N TYR A 42 -4.33 -9.40 -5.85
CA TYR A 42 -5.19 -8.94 -4.76
C TYR A 42 -5.28 -9.99 -3.66
N LEU A 43 -5.36 -9.53 -2.42
CA LEU A 43 -5.50 -10.36 -1.24
C LEU A 43 -6.98 -10.52 -0.89
N ALA A 44 -7.32 -11.65 -0.28
CA ALA A 44 -8.64 -11.85 0.31
C ALA A 44 -8.91 -10.79 1.40
N TYR A 45 -10.18 -10.48 1.67
CA TYR A 45 -10.56 -9.50 2.69
C TYR A 45 -9.95 -9.83 4.07
N ASN A 46 -9.17 -8.90 4.64
CA ASN A 46 -8.35 -9.15 5.84
C ASN A 46 -8.30 -7.97 6.85
N ARG A 47 -9.42 -7.28 7.01
CA ARG A 47 -9.51 -6.08 7.85
C ARG A 47 -9.12 -6.34 9.32
N GLN A 48 -8.22 -5.52 9.84
CA GLN A 48 -7.87 -5.46 11.26
C GLN A 48 -8.26 -4.11 11.85
N VAL A 49 -8.93 -4.13 13.00
CA VAL A 49 -9.34 -2.93 13.73
C VAL A 49 -8.67 -2.93 15.09
N LEU A 50 -8.02 -1.82 15.45
CA LEU A 50 -7.36 -1.66 16.74
C LEU A 50 -7.34 -0.20 17.19
N ALA A 51 -7.34 0.03 18.51
CA ALA A 51 -7.09 1.36 19.07
C ALA A 51 -5.58 1.55 19.28
N HIS A 52 -4.99 2.57 18.66
CA HIS A 52 -3.57 2.88 18.78
C HIS A 52 -3.30 4.37 18.57
N GLY A 53 -2.40 4.95 19.36
CA GLY A 53 -1.96 6.34 19.17
C GLY A 53 -3.07 7.39 19.31
N GLY A 54 -4.12 7.12 20.10
CA GLY A 54 -5.26 8.04 20.26
C GLY A 54 -6.29 7.99 19.13
N ALA A 55 -6.19 7.03 18.21
CA ALA A 55 -7.14 6.80 17.13
C ALA A 55 -7.59 5.33 17.08
N ASN A 56 -8.76 5.09 16.53
CA ASN A 56 -9.17 3.80 15.99
C ASN A 56 -8.54 3.65 14.60
N LEU A 57 -7.72 2.63 14.44
CA LEU A 57 -7.07 2.28 13.19
C LEU A 57 -7.80 1.09 12.56
N GLU A 58 -8.08 1.19 11.28
CA GLU A 58 -8.54 0.09 10.44
C GLU A 58 -7.51 -0.13 9.33
N PHE A 59 -6.79 -1.26 9.40
CA PHE A 59 -5.82 -1.66 8.39
C PHE A 59 -6.37 -2.78 7.51
N SER A 60 -6.15 -2.68 6.20
CA SER A 60 -6.41 -3.77 5.25
C SER A 60 -5.20 -3.92 4.33
N ALA A 61 -4.62 -5.12 4.27
CA ALA A 61 -3.72 -5.48 3.18
C ALA A 61 -4.55 -5.72 1.92
N VAL A 62 -4.16 -5.13 0.80
CA VAL A 62 -4.98 -5.09 -0.41
C VAL A 62 -4.40 -5.94 -1.51
N ALA A 63 -3.10 -5.80 -1.77
CA ALA A 63 -2.44 -6.51 -2.86
C ALA A 63 -0.97 -6.73 -2.56
N VAL A 64 -0.41 -7.75 -3.21
CA VAL A 64 1.03 -7.93 -3.34
C VAL A 64 1.43 -7.49 -4.74
N ILE A 65 2.40 -6.60 -4.86
CA ILE A 65 2.88 -6.07 -6.14
C ILE A 65 4.22 -6.73 -6.49
N ASN A 66 4.39 -7.09 -7.77
CA ASN A 66 5.61 -7.66 -8.31
C ASN A 66 6.61 -6.55 -8.71
N ASN A 67 7.66 -6.40 -7.91
CA ASN A 67 8.67 -5.35 -8.06
C ASN A 67 9.49 -5.52 -9.36
N ARG A 68 9.71 -6.75 -9.82
CA ARG A 68 10.40 -7.03 -11.09
C ARG A 68 9.68 -6.42 -12.29
N ARG A 69 8.39 -6.15 -12.15
CA ARG A 69 7.54 -5.53 -13.19
C ARG A 69 7.23 -4.07 -12.93
N ALA A 70 7.70 -3.47 -11.83
CA ALA A 70 7.32 -2.12 -11.42
C ALA A 70 7.60 -1.08 -12.52
N ALA A 71 8.75 -1.17 -13.21
CA ALA A 71 9.08 -0.29 -14.33
C ALA A 71 8.09 -0.40 -15.50
N ARG A 72 7.59 -1.60 -15.81
CA ARG A 72 6.58 -1.84 -16.87
C ARG A 72 5.16 -1.50 -16.41
N TRP A 73 4.91 -1.54 -15.12
CA TRP A 73 3.61 -1.25 -14.50
C TRP A 73 3.34 0.25 -14.36
N ARG A 74 4.41 1.06 -14.38
CA ARG A 74 4.40 2.53 -14.38
C ARG A 74 3.51 3.09 -15.48
N LEU A 75 2.72 4.10 -15.11
CA LEU A 75 1.87 4.85 -16.03
C LEU A 75 2.58 6.11 -16.50
N GLU A 76 2.82 6.20 -17.80
CA GLU A 76 3.50 7.32 -18.44
C GLU A 76 2.71 7.88 -19.63
N GLY A 77 3.10 9.09 -20.04
CA GLY A 77 2.54 9.77 -21.21
C GLY A 77 1.01 9.80 -21.20
N TRP A 78 0.42 9.44 -22.33
CA TRP A 78 -1.04 9.47 -22.51
C TRP A 78 -1.78 8.52 -21.55
N ARG A 79 -1.21 7.36 -21.20
CA ARG A 79 -1.85 6.38 -20.30
C ARG A 79 -2.03 6.94 -18.90
N ARG A 80 -1.06 7.74 -18.43
CA ARG A 80 -1.15 8.47 -17.16
C ARG A 80 -2.27 9.50 -17.20
N THR A 81 -2.34 10.29 -18.27
CA THR A 81 -3.37 11.33 -18.45
C THR A 81 -4.77 10.74 -18.46
N VAL A 82 -5.00 9.70 -19.26
CA VAL A 82 -6.31 9.03 -19.34
C VAL A 82 -6.68 8.39 -18.01
N SER A 83 -5.74 7.72 -17.34
CA SER A 83 -6.02 7.08 -16.05
C SER A 83 -6.39 8.11 -14.97
N ARG A 84 -5.72 9.27 -14.93
CA ARG A 84 -6.07 10.37 -14.00
C ARG A 84 -7.44 10.98 -14.29
N LEU A 85 -7.82 11.04 -15.56
CA LEU A 85 -9.14 11.52 -15.97
C LEU A 85 -10.23 10.49 -15.59
N VAL A 86 -10.05 9.22 -15.92
CA VAL A 86 -11.07 8.19 -15.65
C VAL A 86 -11.32 8.03 -14.16
N PHE A 87 -10.27 8.11 -13.34
CA PHE A 87 -10.35 7.93 -11.89
C PHE A 87 -10.21 9.25 -11.14
N HIS A 88 -10.74 10.34 -11.70
CA HIS A 88 -10.69 11.62 -11.02
C HIS A 88 -11.64 11.63 -9.81
N PRO A 89 -11.20 12.11 -8.63
CA PRO A 89 -12.01 12.11 -7.41
C PRO A 89 -13.35 12.84 -7.50
N LEU A 90 -13.48 13.80 -8.43
CA LEU A 90 -14.68 14.64 -8.55
C LEU A 90 -15.86 13.99 -9.29
N TRP A 91 -15.65 12.92 -10.06
CA TRP A 91 -16.74 12.31 -10.84
C TRP A 91 -16.73 10.80 -10.86
N ALA A 92 -15.58 10.18 -10.63
CA ALA A 92 -15.55 8.77 -10.36
C ALA A 92 -15.85 8.61 -8.87
N ASN A 93 -16.87 7.82 -8.53
CA ASN A 93 -17.04 7.23 -7.20
C ASN A 93 -15.88 6.23 -6.94
N SER A 94 -14.64 6.68 -7.14
CA SER A 94 -13.44 5.88 -7.11
C SER A 94 -13.21 5.43 -5.68
N LYS A 95 -13.13 4.12 -5.50
CA LYS A 95 -12.75 3.56 -4.21
C LYS A 95 -11.33 4.03 -3.89
N PRO A 96 -10.99 4.35 -2.63
CA PRO A 96 -9.65 4.79 -2.23
C PRO A 96 -8.52 3.91 -2.80
N MET A 97 -8.76 2.59 -2.88
CA MET A 97 -7.85 1.63 -3.52
C MET A 97 -7.46 2.00 -4.95
N ASP A 98 -8.44 2.30 -5.82
CA ASP A 98 -8.18 2.57 -7.23
C ASP A 98 -7.38 3.87 -7.39
N LEU A 99 -7.72 4.89 -6.59
CA LEU A 99 -7.01 6.16 -6.55
C LEU A 99 -5.55 5.96 -6.14
N PHE A 100 -5.31 5.24 -5.06
CA PHE A 100 -3.98 5.00 -4.52
C PHE A 100 -3.11 4.16 -5.45
N LEU A 101 -3.67 3.13 -6.10
CA LEU A 101 -2.94 2.36 -7.11
C LEU A 101 -2.56 3.22 -8.31
N ILE A 102 -3.44 4.12 -8.75
CA ILE A 102 -3.13 5.03 -9.87
C ILE A 102 -2.07 6.05 -9.49
N GLN A 103 -2.14 6.59 -8.27
CA GLN A 103 -1.12 7.48 -7.73
C GLN A 103 0.24 6.76 -7.66
N LEU A 104 0.29 5.54 -7.12
CA LEU A 104 1.49 4.72 -7.04
C LEU A 104 2.09 4.46 -8.43
N ARG A 105 1.26 4.04 -9.39
CA ARG A 105 1.70 3.79 -10.77
C ARG A 105 2.15 5.06 -11.50
N SER A 106 1.64 6.21 -11.09
CA SER A 106 1.96 7.52 -11.67
C SER A 106 3.14 8.20 -10.99
N ASP A 107 3.69 7.61 -9.94
CA ASP A 107 4.81 8.11 -9.16
C ASP A 107 6.08 7.38 -9.60
N ALA A 108 6.85 8.03 -10.49
CA ALA A 108 8.11 7.49 -10.99
C ALA A 108 9.08 7.19 -9.84
N ALA A 109 9.10 8.06 -8.83
CA ALA A 109 9.93 7.98 -7.65
C ALA A 109 9.71 6.65 -6.91
N MET A 110 8.45 6.27 -6.74
CA MET A 110 8.06 5.02 -6.08
C MET A 110 8.25 3.79 -6.96
N THR A 111 7.86 3.86 -8.24
CA THR A 111 8.03 2.72 -9.15
C THR A 111 9.50 2.39 -9.41
N ASP A 112 10.36 3.40 -9.43
CA ASP A 112 11.82 3.22 -9.59
C ASP A 112 12.42 2.64 -8.31
N LEU A 113 11.98 3.10 -7.14
CA LEU A 113 12.36 2.51 -5.85
C LEU A 113 11.95 1.04 -5.76
N MET A 114 10.73 0.70 -6.19
CA MET A 114 10.26 -0.69 -6.24
C MET A 114 11.07 -1.52 -7.23
N ALA A 115 11.33 -1.00 -8.44
CA ALA A 115 12.11 -1.70 -9.47
C ALA A 115 13.57 -1.93 -9.06
N ALA A 116 14.16 -1.02 -8.29
CA ALA A 116 15.52 -1.12 -7.77
C ALA A 116 15.62 -1.99 -6.50
N SER A 117 14.50 -2.34 -5.88
CA SER A 117 14.50 -3.17 -4.67
C SER A 117 15.08 -4.56 -4.96
N ARG A 118 15.90 -5.05 -4.03
CA ARG A 118 16.41 -6.43 -4.06
C ARG A 118 15.32 -7.46 -3.78
N ARG A 119 14.15 -7.01 -3.30
CA ARG A 119 13.03 -7.87 -2.91
C ARG A 119 12.00 -7.87 -4.02
N ASP A 120 11.49 -9.07 -4.30
CA ASP A 120 10.63 -9.31 -5.47
C ASP A 120 9.22 -8.75 -5.32
N PHE A 121 8.77 -8.54 -4.08
CA PHE A 121 7.41 -8.08 -3.83
C PHE A 121 7.31 -6.93 -2.84
N THR A 122 6.24 -6.17 -3.01
CA THR A 122 5.81 -5.08 -2.12
C THR A 122 4.40 -5.37 -1.63
N LEU A 123 4.13 -5.20 -0.34
CA LEU A 123 2.77 -5.22 0.17
C LEU A 123 2.12 -3.84 0.00
N PHE A 124 0.95 -3.82 -0.63
CA PHE A 124 0.11 -2.64 -0.72
C PHE A 124 -1.11 -2.81 0.20
N GLY A 125 -1.37 -1.80 1.03
CA GLY A 125 -2.47 -1.77 1.97
C GLY A 125 -3.12 -0.40 2.06
N ILE A 126 -4.16 -0.33 2.88
CA ILE A 126 -4.88 0.90 3.20
C ILE A 126 -5.00 1.00 4.71
N LEU A 127 -4.69 2.17 5.25
CA LEU A 127 -4.93 2.50 6.65
C LEU A 127 -5.97 3.60 6.74
N ARG A 128 -7.04 3.33 7.47
CA ARG A 128 -8.01 4.32 7.91
C ARG A 128 -7.76 4.62 9.39
N SER A 129 -7.78 5.89 9.73
CA SER A 129 -7.55 6.40 11.09
C SER A 129 -8.69 7.33 11.47
N GLU A 130 -9.37 6.99 12.57
CA GLU A 130 -10.46 7.76 13.14
C GLU A 130 -10.07 8.19 14.56
N PRO A 131 -9.88 9.50 14.83
CA PRO A 131 -9.50 9.96 16.17
C PRO A 131 -10.55 9.60 17.23
N LEU A 132 -10.10 9.21 18.43
CA LEU A 132 -10.99 8.80 19.53
C LEU A 132 -11.80 9.95 20.14
N ARG A 133 -11.40 11.21 19.89
CA ARG A 133 -12.08 12.40 20.42
C ARG A 133 -12.80 13.14 19.29
N PRO A 134 -14.12 13.38 19.40
CA PRO A 134 -14.94 13.85 18.28
C PRO A 134 -14.82 15.35 17.96
N SER A 135 -14.12 16.17 18.74
CA SER A 135 -14.33 17.62 18.73
C SER A 135 -13.86 18.39 17.48
N ALA A 136 -13.22 17.74 16.50
CA ALA A 136 -12.98 18.24 15.13
C ALA A 136 -12.33 17.16 14.23
N ALA A 137 -12.59 15.88 14.51
CA ALA A 137 -11.81 14.77 14.01
C ALA A 137 -12.23 14.36 12.59
N VAL A 138 -11.40 14.68 11.61
CA VAL A 138 -11.55 14.21 10.23
C VAL A 138 -11.01 12.79 10.14
N CYS A 139 -11.76 11.88 9.50
CA CYS A 139 -11.29 10.54 9.23
C CYS A 139 -10.19 10.62 8.16
N GLU A 140 -9.02 10.04 8.43
CA GLU A 140 -7.94 9.98 7.44
C GLU A 140 -7.84 8.58 6.83
N ILE A 141 -7.72 8.50 5.50
CA ILE A 141 -7.49 7.26 4.77
C ILE A 141 -6.23 7.43 3.94
N ARG A 142 -5.24 6.55 4.07
CA ARG A 142 -3.99 6.64 3.31
C ARG A 142 -3.55 5.29 2.76
N PRO A 143 -2.78 5.26 1.65
CA PRO A 143 -2.13 4.04 1.23
C PRO A 143 -1.04 3.65 2.23
N VAL A 144 -0.71 2.38 2.23
CA VAL A 144 0.38 1.77 2.97
C VAL A 144 1.23 0.95 2.01
N ILE A 145 2.54 1.14 2.08
CA ILE A 145 3.54 0.42 1.29
C ILE A 145 4.49 -0.31 2.25
N GLY A 146 4.39 -1.63 2.26
CA GLY A 146 5.35 -2.53 2.89
C GLY A 146 6.40 -2.96 1.88
N LEU A 147 7.49 -2.18 1.77
CA LEU A 147 8.64 -2.49 0.94
C LEU A 147 9.83 -2.86 1.83
N PRO A 148 10.20 -4.14 1.92
CA PRO A 148 11.30 -4.59 2.79
C PRO A 148 12.68 -4.21 2.25
N GLY A 149 13.65 -4.09 3.17
CA GLY A 149 15.05 -3.84 2.84
C GLY A 149 15.38 -2.41 2.43
N LEU A 150 14.53 -1.44 2.78
CA LEU A 150 14.79 -0.02 2.54
C LEU A 150 15.82 0.53 3.52
N ASP A 151 16.65 1.43 3.01
CA ASP A 151 17.44 2.34 3.83
C ASP A 151 16.57 3.51 4.32
N ARG A 152 17.18 4.45 5.04
CA ARG A 152 16.48 5.61 5.61
C ARG A 152 15.87 6.51 4.54
N GLU A 153 16.54 6.68 3.40
CA GLU A 153 16.05 7.53 2.32
C GLU A 153 14.85 6.87 1.61
N GLY A 154 14.96 5.58 1.29
CA GLY A 154 13.88 4.81 0.72
C GLY A 154 12.65 4.78 1.63
N LEU A 155 12.84 4.59 2.94
CA LEU A 155 11.75 4.64 3.91
C LEU A 155 11.08 6.03 3.95
N ALA A 156 11.87 7.11 3.99
CA ALA A 156 11.34 8.47 3.97
C ALA A 156 10.53 8.74 2.69
N ARG A 157 10.95 8.20 1.55
CA ARG A 157 10.24 8.32 0.27
C ARG A 157 8.88 7.61 0.30
N VAL A 158 8.83 6.41 0.90
CA VAL A 158 7.58 5.67 1.14
C VAL A 158 6.65 6.47 2.03
N GLU A 159 7.12 6.92 3.20
CA GLU A 159 6.28 7.68 4.15
C GLU A 159 5.78 8.99 3.55
N ASN A 160 6.61 9.63 2.73
CA ASN A 160 6.25 10.82 1.99
C ASN A 160 5.10 10.52 1.01
N PHE A 161 5.23 9.47 0.21
CA PHE A 161 4.17 9.01 -0.70
C PHE A 161 2.86 8.72 0.05
N GLU A 162 2.91 7.98 1.16
CA GLU A 162 1.73 7.65 1.96
C GLU A 162 1.02 8.88 2.50
N THR A 163 1.80 9.84 3.00
CA THR A 163 1.27 11.07 3.60
C THR A 163 0.72 12.03 2.56
N HIS A 164 1.39 12.16 1.40
CA HIS A 164 0.96 13.02 0.30
C HIS A 164 -0.36 12.55 -0.33
N ASN A 165 -0.59 11.24 -0.33
CA ASN A 165 -1.76 10.62 -0.94
C ASN A 165 -2.87 10.34 0.06
N ARG A 166 -2.83 10.92 1.27
CA ARG A 166 -3.93 10.79 2.24
C ARG A 166 -5.21 11.47 1.74
N LEU A 167 -6.34 10.85 2.02
CA LEU A 167 -7.67 11.37 1.83
C LEU A 167 -8.28 11.73 3.18
N ARG A 168 -9.11 12.78 3.18
CA ARG A 168 -9.89 13.24 4.32
C ARG A 168 -11.35 12.94 4.05
N ALA A 169 -11.98 12.21 4.96
CA ALA A 169 -13.38 11.78 4.89
C ALA A 169 -14.16 12.29 6.11
#